data_AF-A0A453QIB3-F1
#
_entry.id   AF-A0A453QIB3-F1
#
_cell.length_a   1.000
_cell.length_b   1.000
_cell.length_c   1.000
_cell.angle_alpha   90.00
_cell.angle_beta   90.00
_cell.angle_gamma   90.00
#
_symmetry.space_group_name_H-M   'P 1'
#
loop_
_entity.id
_entity.type
_entity.pdbx_description
1 polymer ?
#
loop_
_entity_poly.entity_id
_entity_poly.type
_entity_poly.pdbx_seq_one_letter_code
_entity_poly.pdbx_strand_id
1 'polypeptide(L)'
;MVRFGKKLTADQVPEWRGYYINYKLMKKKVKQYGQQLQQGEKDRRRVLKDFSKMLDDQIETIVLFLLEQQGRLASRIEKLGKQRAILAEQPDISAIAELREAYREVGLDLIKLLKFVDLNATGIRKILKKFDKRFSYRFTDYYVSSRSNHPYSQLQQVFKHVGVGAVVGALSRNLADLQERQGSYLSIYDQPASALK
;
A
#
# COMPACT_ATOMS: atom_id res chain seq x y z
N MET A 1 -20.72 -12.30 -6.77
CA MET A 1 -19.63 -11.39 -6.33
C MET A 1 -20.03 -10.59 -5.06
N VAL A 2 -19.95 -11.17 -3.85
CA VAL A 2 -20.55 -10.57 -2.61
C VAL A 2 -19.59 -10.51 -1.39
N ARG A 3 -18.35 -11.02 -1.46
CA ARG A 3 -17.52 -11.28 -0.26
C ARG A 3 -16.40 -10.26 0.05
N PHE A 4 -16.35 -9.09 -0.57
CA PHE A 4 -15.22 -8.16 -0.35
C PHE A 4 -15.08 -7.72 1.12
N GLY A 5 -16.17 -7.43 1.83
CA GLY A 5 -16.07 -7.04 3.24
C GLY A 5 -15.43 -8.13 4.12
N LYS A 6 -15.74 -9.40 3.87
CA LYS A 6 -15.11 -10.53 4.57
C LYS A 6 -13.65 -10.69 4.18
N LYS A 7 -13.35 -10.58 2.87
CA LYS A 7 -11.98 -10.61 2.35
C LYS A 7 -11.11 -9.51 2.95
N LEU A 8 -11.61 -8.28 3.01
CA LEU A 8 -10.91 -7.15 3.60
C LEU A 8 -10.53 -7.46 5.05
N THR A 9 -11.47 -7.93 5.87
CA THR A 9 -11.18 -8.27 7.27
C THR A 9 -10.19 -9.42 7.43
N ALA A 10 -10.26 -10.44 6.56
CA ALA A 10 -9.36 -11.60 6.61
C ALA A 10 -7.94 -11.27 6.14
N ASP A 11 -7.80 -10.42 5.13
CA ASP A 11 -6.52 -10.14 4.48
C ASP A 11 -5.75 -8.97 5.13
N GLN A 12 -6.36 -8.31 6.12
CA GLN A 12 -5.77 -7.21 6.89
C GLN A 12 -4.55 -7.67 7.68
N VAL A 13 -3.50 -6.86 7.67
CA VAL A 13 -2.42 -6.97 8.64
C VAL A 13 -2.99 -6.59 10.02
N PRO A 14 -2.92 -7.46 11.05
CA PRO A 14 -3.57 -7.23 12.33
C PRO A 14 -3.18 -5.89 12.98
N GLU A 15 -1.90 -5.57 12.94
CA GLU A 15 -1.33 -4.35 13.54
C GLU A 15 -1.77 -3.08 12.83
N TRP A 16 -2.20 -3.18 11.57
CA TRP A 16 -2.57 -2.03 10.74
C TRP A 16 -4.08 -1.87 10.60
N ARG A 17 -4.87 -2.67 11.32
CA ARG A 17 -6.35 -2.74 11.17
C ARG A 17 -7.02 -1.37 11.21
N GLY A 18 -6.54 -0.46 12.06
CA GLY A 18 -7.10 0.89 12.21
C GLY A 18 -6.91 1.82 11.00
N TYR A 19 -5.95 1.52 10.13
CA TYR A 19 -5.60 2.36 8.98
C TYR A 19 -6.23 1.90 7.67
N TYR A 20 -6.93 0.77 7.67
CA TYR A 20 -7.71 0.34 6.52
C TYR A 20 -9.03 1.09 6.44
N ILE A 21 -9.51 1.32 5.20
CA ILE A 21 -10.84 1.86 4.95
C ILE A 21 -11.90 1.10 5.74
N ASN A 22 -12.70 1.83 6.52
CA ASN A 22 -13.81 1.28 7.28
C ASN A 22 -15.00 0.96 6.36
N TYR A 23 -14.83 -0.05 5.50
CA TYR A 23 -15.78 -0.43 4.47
C TYR A 23 -17.15 -0.80 5.04
N LYS A 24 -17.20 -1.38 6.25
CA LYS A 24 -18.44 -1.72 6.96
C LYS A 24 -19.22 -0.46 7.33
N LEU A 25 -18.56 0.52 7.94
CA LEU A 25 -19.17 1.80 8.31
C LEU A 25 -19.66 2.55 7.08
N MET A 26 -18.80 2.68 6.06
CA MET A 26 -19.15 3.37 4.81
C MET A 26 -20.38 2.75 4.14
N LYS A 27 -20.44 1.39 4.09
CA LYS A 27 -21.63 0.68 3.60
C LYS A 27 -22.90 1.02 4.38
N LYS A 28 -22.81 1.08 5.71
CA LYS A 28 -23.95 1.43 6.57
C LYS A 28 -24.44 2.85 6.25
N LYS A 29 -23.53 3.80 6.07
CA LYS A 29 -23.85 5.19 5.71
C LYS A 29 -24.53 5.30 4.35
N VAL A 30 -24.05 4.59 3.32
CA VAL A 30 -24.71 4.54 2.00
C VAL A 30 -26.16 4.04 2.12
N LYS A 31 -26.41 3.02 2.95
CA LYS A 31 -27.79 2.53 3.20
C LYS A 31 -28.65 3.60 3.87
N GLN A 32 -28.13 4.24 4.92
CA GLN A 32 -28.82 5.29 5.68
C GLN A 32 -29.20 6.48 4.81
N TYR A 33 -28.27 6.99 3.99
CA TYR A 33 -28.56 8.09 3.07
C TYR A 33 -29.65 7.74 2.06
N GLY A 34 -29.73 6.48 1.63
CA GLY A 34 -30.84 6.01 0.79
C GLY A 34 -32.20 6.08 1.48
N GLN A 35 -32.27 5.84 2.79
CA GLN A 35 -33.52 5.95 3.55
C GLN A 35 -33.90 7.42 3.77
N GLN A 36 -32.93 8.26 4.17
CA GLN A 36 -33.14 9.69 4.41
C GLN A 36 -33.60 10.44 3.15
N LEU A 37 -33.10 10.05 1.97
CA LEU A 37 -33.54 10.61 0.69
C LEU A 37 -34.97 10.20 0.34
N GLN A 38 -35.37 8.96 0.64
CA GLN A 38 -36.73 8.48 0.41
C GLN A 38 -37.75 9.16 1.34
N GLN A 39 -37.33 9.49 2.55
CA GLN A 39 -38.17 10.14 3.57
C GLN A 39 -38.19 11.68 3.46
N GLY A 40 -37.44 12.26 2.51
CA GLY A 40 -37.34 13.72 2.36
C GLY A 40 -36.57 14.43 3.48
N GLU A 41 -36.00 13.69 4.45
CA GLU A 41 -35.27 14.24 5.59
C GLU A 41 -33.97 14.95 5.18
N LYS A 42 -33.40 14.58 4.03
CA LYS A 42 -32.12 15.09 3.60
C LYS A 42 -32.07 15.29 2.09
N ASP A 43 -31.69 16.49 1.69
CA ASP A 43 -31.43 16.79 0.28
C ASP A 43 -30.15 16.10 -0.21
N ARG A 44 -30.18 15.74 -1.49
CA ARG A 44 -29.13 15.07 -2.25
C ARG A 44 -27.80 15.80 -2.16
N ARG A 45 -27.78 17.13 -2.22
CA ARG A 45 -26.53 17.91 -2.12
C ARG A 45 -25.81 17.65 -0.80
N ARG A 46 -26.55 17.54 0.30
CA ARG A 46 -25.99 17.23 1.62
C ARG A 46 -25.45 15.80 1.68
N VAL A 47 -26.15 14.83 1.11
CA VAL A 47 -25.67 13.44 1.01
C VAL A 47 -24.34 13.35 0.27
N LEU A 48 -24.22 14.02 -0.88
CA LEU A 48 -22.99 14.03 -1.68
C LEU A 48 -21.84 14.68 -0.92
N LYS A 49 -22.09 15.83 -0.28
CA LYS A 49 -21.09 16.54 0.54
C LYS A 49 -20.60 15.67 1.70
N ASP A 50 -21.51 15.10 2.47
CA ASP A 50 -21.16 14.32 3.66
C ASP A 50 -20.44 13.03 3.31
N PHE A 51 -20.88 12.32 2.26
CA PHE A 51 -20.20 11.13 1.80
C PHE A 51 -18.81 11.43 1.24
N SER A 52 -18.65 12.55 0.52
CA SER A 52 -17.35 13.00 0.02
C SER A 52 -16.39 13.28 1.16
N LYS A 53 -16.81 14.09 2.15
CA LYS A 53 -16.01 14.40 3.34
C LYS A 53 -15.59 13.13 4.07
N MET A 54 -16.54 12.23 4.33
CA MET A 54 -16.25 10.98 5.01
C MET A 54 -15.27 10.10 4.23
N LEU A 55 -15.34 10.07 2.90
CA LEU A 55 -14.38 9.31 2.09
C LEU A 55 -13.01 9.99 2.05
N ASP A 56 -12.97 11.32 1.98
CA ASP A 56 -11.73 12.11 2.06
C ASP A 56 -11.02 11.85 3.41
N ASP A 57 -11.74 11.86 4.53
CA ASP A 57 -11.20 11.56 5.88
C ASP A 57 -10.60 10.14 5.96
N GLN A 58 -11.26 9.15 5.31
CA GLN A 58 -10.73 7.78 5.23
C GLN A 58 -9.46 7.70 4.38
N ILE A 59 -9.41 8.42 3.26
CA ILE A 59 -8.23 8.48 2.39
C ILE A 59 -7.07 9.12 3.15
N GLU A 60 -7.31 10.19 3.88
CA GLU A 60 -6.28 10.86 4.67
C GLU A 60 -5.65 9.93 5.71
N THR A 61 -6.49 9.20 6.45
CA THR A 61 -6.00 8.19 7.40
C THR A 61 -5.08 7.16 6.73
N ILE A 62 -5.47 6.67 5.55
CA ILE A 62 -4.69 5.68 4.78
C ILE A 62 -3.36 6.29 4.30
N VAL A 63 -3.39 7.53 3.83
CA VAL A 63 -2.23 8.21 3.22
C VAL A 63 -1.20 8.60 4.27
N LEU A 64 -1.63 9.13 5.41
CA LEU A 64 -0.72 9.45 6.52
C LEU A 64 0.01 8.20 7.01
N PHE A 65 -0.71 7.09 7.15
CA PHE A 65 -0.11 5.81 7.51
C PHE A 65 0.86 5.29 6.44
N LEU A 66 0.50 5.40 5.15
CA LEU A 66 1.37 5.02 4.04
C LEU A 66 2.69 5.81 4.09
N LEU A 67 2.62 7.13 4.29
CA LEU A 67 3.80 8.00 4.40
C LEU A 67 4.69 7.63 5.58
N GLU A 68 4.09 7.36 6.74
CA GLU A 68 4.82 6.90 7.94
C GLU A 68 5.58 5.60 7.65
N GLN A 69 4.92 4.61 7.05
CA GLN A 69 5.53 3.32 6.72
C GLN A 69 6.63 3.45 5.65
N GLN A 70 6.45 4.32 4.65
CA GLN A 70 7.50 4.64 3.68
C GLN A 70 8.73 5.26 4.35
N GLY A 71 8.53 6.20 5.28
CA GLY A 71 9.62 6.81 6.05
C GLY A 71 10.40 5.79 6.89
N ARG A 72 9.69 4.86 7.54
CA ARG A 72 10.30 3.76 8.31
C ARG A 72 11.14 2.84 7.42
N LEU A 73 10.62 2.45 6.25
CA LEU A 73 11.37 1.62 5.29
C LEU A 73 12.59 2.37 4.74
N ALA A 74 12.44 3.64 4.36
CA ALA A 74 13.53 4.47 3.86
C ALA A 74 14.66 4.61 4.89
N SER A 75 14.33 4.90 6.15
CA SER A 75 15.31 5.01 7.23
C SER A 75 16.05 3.69 7.47
N ARG A 76 15.35 2.54 7.40
CA ARG A 76 15.99 1.23 7.50
C ARG A 76 16.95 0.98 6.34
N ILE A 77 16.53 1.25 5.09
CA ILE A 77 17.39 1.09 3.91
C ILE A 77 18.64 1.98 4.02
N GLU A 78 18.51 3.23 4.47
CA GLU A 78 19.64 4.14 4.66
C GLU A 78 20.65 3.58 5.68
N LYS A 79 20.17 3.09 6.82
CA LYS A 79 21.03 2.48 7.87
C LYS A 79 21.77 1.25 7.35
N LEU A 80 21.07 0.36 6.67
CA LEU A 80 21.69 -0.84 6.05
C LEU A 80 22.71 -0.43 4.98
N GLY A 81 22.42 0.63 4.21
CA GLY A 81 23.35 1.17 3.21
C GLY A 81 24.66 1.68 3.83
N LYS A 82 24.62 2.29 5.02
CA LYS A 82 25.82 2.70 5.77
C LYS A 82 26.62 1.48 6.25
N GLN A 83 25.95 0.46 6.80
CA GLN A 83 26.61 -0.79 7.21
C GLN A 83 27.27 -1.49 6.02
N ARG A 84 26.59 -1.52 4.87
CA ARG A 84 27.13 -2.03 3.62
C ARG A 84 28.40 -1.30 3.17
N ALA A 85 28.45 0.02 3.31
CA ALA A 85 29.62 0.81 2.96
C ALA A 85 30.83 0.49 3.85
N ILE A 86 30.61 0.23 5.14
CA ILE A 86 31.68 -0.21 6.06
C ILE A 86 32.20 -1.60 5.66
N LEU A 87 31.28 -2.55 5.40
CA LEU A 87 31.63 -3.91 4.97
C LEU A 87 32.26 -3.97 3.58
N ALA A 88 32.10 -2.92 2.77
CA ALA A 88 32.80 -2.79 1.50
C ALA A 88 34.31 -2.56 1.67
N GLU A 89 34.71 -1.87 2.74
CA GLU A 89 36.11 -1.61 3.06
C GLU A 89 36.74 -2.77 3.84
N GLN A 90 35.95 -3.39 4.72
CA GLN A 90 36.38 -4.52 5.56
C GLN A 90 35.39 -5.69 5.42
N PRO A 91 35.62 -6.59 4.45
CA PRO A 91 34.71 -7.70 4.19
C PRO A 91 34.69 -8.71 5.34
N ASP A 92 33.48 -8.98 5.86
CA ASP A 92 33.19 -10.09 6.77
C ASP A 92 32.00 -10.87 6.23
N ILE A 93 32.22 -12.16 5.95
CA ILE A 93 31.23 -13.06 5.35
C ILE A 93 29.99 -13.20 6.24
N SER A 94 30.18 -13.30 7.57
CA SER A 94 29.05 -13.45 8.50
C SER A 94 28.20 -12.19 8.53
N ALA A 95 28.84 -11.03 8.66
CA ALA A 95 28.16 -9.73 8.66
C ALA A 95 27.45 -9.44 7.32
N ILE A 96 28.01 -9.89 6.19
CA ILE A 96 27.36 -9.78 4.87
C ILE A 96 26.10 -10.64 4.79
N ALA A 97 26.13 -11.85 5.34
CA ALA A 97 24.95 -12.72 5.38
C ALA A 97 23.84 -12.11 6.25
N GLU A 98 24.17 -11.59 7.43
CA GLU A 98 23.22 -10.89 8.31
C GLU A 98 22.63 -9.64 7.64
N LEU A 99 23.46 -8.85 6.97
CA LEU A 99 23.02 -7.65 6.25
C LEU A 99 22.01 -8.00 5.13
N ARG A 100 22.23 -9.11 4.43
CA ARG A 100 21.30 -9.59 3.39
C ARG A 100 19.94 -9.98 3.96
N GLU A 101 19.93 -10.73 5.06
CA GLU A 101 18.66 -11.09 5.72
C GLU A 101 17.96 -9.83 6.25
N ALA A 102 18.71 -8.83 6.75
CA ALA A 102 18.12 -7.56 7.15
C ALA A 102 17.46 -6.80 5.99
N TYR A 103 18.07 -6.78 4.79
CA TYR A 103 17.42 -6.24 3.58
C TYR A 103 16.21 -7.07 3.14
N ARG A 104 16.26 -8.41 3.30
CA ARG A 104 15.13 -9.30 3.00
C ARG A 104 13.92 -8.98 3.87
N GLU A 105 14.13 -8.75 5.16
CA GLU A 105 13.07 -8.33 6.10
C GLU A 105 12.44 -6.99 5.69
N VAL A 106 13.24 -6.03 5.21
CA VAL A 106 12.72 -4.78 4.63
C VAL A 106 11.83 -5.08 3.41
N GLY A 107 12.23 -6.03 2.55
CA GLY A 107 11.44 -6.48 1.40
C GLY A 107 10.10 -7.12 1.80
N LEU A 108 10.09 -7.94 2.85
CA LEU A 108 8.85 -8.53 3.38
C LEU A 108 7.88 -7.45 3.88
N ASP A 109 8.39 -6.45 4.61
CA ASP A 109 7.56 -5.34 5.08
C ASP A 109 7.06 -4.44 3.93
N LEU A 110 7.85 -4.28 2.87
CA LEU A 110 7.43 -3.59 1.66
C LEU A 110 6.28 -4.35 0.95
N ILE A 111 6.33 -5.68 0.88
CA ILE A 111 5.24 -6.49 0.35
C ILE A 111 3.97 -6.33 1.20
N LYS A 112 4.09 -6.32 2.53
CA LYS A 112 2.96 -6.03 3.42
C LYS A 112 2.34 -4.67 3.10
N LEU A 113 3.18 -3.63 2.91
CA LEU A 113 2.73 -2.27 2.57
C LEU A 113 2.04 -2.21 1.20
N LEU A 114 2.55 -2.90 0.19
CA LEU A 114 1.90 -3.01 -1.12
C LEU A 114 0.50 -3.63 -1.00
N LYS A 115 0.37 -4.74 -0.25
CA LYS A 115 -0.93 -5.38 0.03
C LYS A 115 -1.89 -4.42 0.75
N PHE A 116 -1.39 -3.61 1.67
CA PHE A 116 -2.19 -2.58 2.35
C PHE A 116 -2.74 -1.55 1.35
N VAL A 117 -1.92 -1.02 0.46
CA VAL A 117 -2.35 -0.05 -0.56
C VAL A 117 -3.39 -0.66 -1.50
N ASP A 118 -3.16 -1.88 -1.98
CA ASP A 118 -4.06 -2.58 -2.90
C ASP A 118 -5.46 -2.84 -2.31
N LEU A 119 -5.51 -3.29 -1.05
CA LEU A 119 -6.76 -3.55 -0.34
C LEU A 119 -7.56 -2.26 -0.15
N ASN A 120 -6.89 -1.16 0.20
CA ASN A 120 -7.49 0.15 0.37
C ASN A 120 -8.00 0.75 -0.94
N ALA A 121 -7.18 0.76 -2.00
CA ALA A 121 -7.57 1.20 -3.34
C ALA A 121 -8.80 0.43 -3.85
N THR A 122 -8.81 -0.89 -3.63
CA THR A 122 -9.95 -1.75 -3.96
C THR A 122 -11.19 -1.40 -3.14
N GLY A 123 -11.04 -1.13 -1.84
CA GLY A 123 -12.12 -0.72 -0.95
C GLY A 123 -12.75 0.61 -1.35
N ILE A 124 -11.92 1.61 -1.66
CA ILE A 124 -12.34 2.92 -2.17
C ILE A 124 -13.13 2.75 -3.48
N ARG A 125 -12.57 2.05 -4.48
CA ARG A 125 -13.25 1.79 -5.76
C ARG A 125 -14.60 1.10 -5.57
N LYS A 126 -14.67 0.11 -4.66
CA LYS A 126 -15.90 -0.63 -4.39
C LYS A 126 -16.94 0.18 -3.62
N ILE A 127 -16.54 1.13 -2.77
CA ILE A 127 -17.51 1.97 -2.05
C ILE A 127 -18.06 3.06 -2.97
N LEU A 128 -17.23 3.64 -3.83
CA LEU A 128 -17.64 4.57 -4.89
C LEU A 128 -18.68 3.92 -5.82
N LYS A 129 -18.36 2.74 -6.37
CA LYS A 129 -19.32 1.96 -7.19
C LYS A 129 -20.60 1.60 -6.45
N LYS A 130 -20.53 1.40 -5.13
CA LYS A 130 -21.72 1.11 -4.31
C LYS A 130 -22.60 2.34 -4.15
N PHE A 131 -22.00 3.51 -3.97
CA PHE A 131 -22.71 4.78 -3.90
C PHE A 131 -23.46 5.03 -5.22
N ASP A 132 -22.77 4.97 -6.36
CA ASP A 132 -23.40 5.17 -7.68
C ASP A 132 -24.57 4.23 -7.92
N LYS A 133 -24.43 2.94 -7.60
CA LYS A 133 -25.51 1.96 -7.74
C LYS A 133 -26.74 2.26 -6.87
N ARG A 134 -26.56 2.89 -5.70
CA ARG A 134 -27.67 3.18 -4.79
C ARG A 134 -28.45 4.41 -5.23
N PHE A 135 -27.77 5.36 -5.87
CA PHE A 135 -28.34 6.67 -6.17
C PHE A 135 -28.44 6.96 -7.69
N SER A 136 -28.07 6.02 -8.55
CA SER A 136 -28.10 6.11 -10.03
C SER A 136 -27.37 7.35 -10.58
N TYR A 137 -26.19 7.67 -10.02
CA TYR A 137 -25.42 8.87 -10.36
C TYR A 137 -24.03 8.57 -10.90
N ARG A 138 -23.46 9.53 -11.63
CA ARG A 138 -22.02 9.63 -11.93
C ARG A 138 -21.25 10.30 -10.79
N PHE A 139 -21.50 9.88 -9.54
CA PHE A 139 -20.79 10.47 -8.39
C PHE A 139 -19.32 10.06 -8.41
N THR A 140 -19.00 8.81 -8.75
CA THR A 140 -17.61 8.37 -8.90
C THR A 140 -16.83 9.25 -9.86
N ASP A 141 -17.38 9.56 -11.04
CA ASP A 141 -16.68 10.37 -12.04
C ASP A 141 -16.41 11.78 -11.53
N TYR A 142 -17.41 12.42 -10.92
CA TYR A 142 -17.25 13.73 -10.29
C TYR A 142 -16.21 13.70 -9.15
N TYR A 143 -16.32 12.72 -8.26
CA TYR A 143 -15.43 12.58 -7.11
C TYR A 143 -13.98 12.36 -7.58
N VAL A 144 -13.75 11.42 -8.49
CA VAL A 144 -12.41 11.12 -9.00
C VAL A 144 -11.84 12.30 -9.78
N SER A 145 -12.60 12.91 -10.70
CA SER A 145 -12.10 14.04 -11.52
C SER A 145 -11.72 15.25 -10.66
N SER A 146 -12.58 15.63 -9.72
CA SER A 146 -12.32 16.77 -8.82
C SER A 146 -11.11 16.56 -7.90
N ARG A 147 -10.79 15.30 -7.55
CA ARG A 147 -9.61 14.95 -6.74
C ARG A 147 -8.37 14.62 -7.57
N SER A 148 -8.51 14.28 -8.84
CA SER A 148 -7.35 13.79 -9.61
C SER A 148 -6.33 14.89 -9.89
N ASN A 149 -6.77 16.14 -10.10
CA ASN A 149 -5.87 17.23 -10.48
C ASN A 149 -5.74 18.33 -9.40
N HIS A 150 -6.24 18.07 -8.20
CA HIS A 150 -6.24 19.07 -7.13
C HIS A 150 -4.98 18.95 -6.27
N PRO A 151 -4.25 20.06 -5.98
CA PRO A 151 -2.95 20.02 -5.31
C PRO A 151 -3.00 19.43 -3.91
N TYR A 152 -4.12 19.58 -3.20
CA TYR A 152 -4.32 19.06 -1.84
C TYR A 152 -5.02 17.69 -1.81
N SER A 153 -5.33 17.12 -2.97
CA SER A 153 -5.99 15.81 -3.01
C SER A 153 -4.98 14.69 -2.82
N GLN A 154 -5.30 13.81 -1.88
CA GLN A 154 -4.47 12.66 -1.54
C GLN A 154 -4.89 11.38 -2.27
N LEU A 155 -5.93 11.45 -3.12
CA LEU A 155 -6.46 10.29 -3.84
C LEU A 155 -5.37 9.59 -4.67
N GLN A 156 -4.50 10.36 -5.33
CA GLN A 156 -3.44 9.79 -6.17
C GLN A 156 -2.41 8.99 -5.36
N GLN A 157 -2.15 9.33 -4.10
CA GLN A 157 -1.16 8.63 -3.27
C GLN A 157 -1.51 7.15 -3.12
N VAL A 158 -2.81 6.84 -2.96
CA VAL A 158 -3.31 5.47 -2.83
C VAL A 158 -3.37 4.76 -4.18
N PHE A 159 -3.77 5.45 -5.27
CA PHE A 159 -4.00 4.80 -6.57
C PHE A 159 -2.76 4.70 -7.48
N LYS A 160 -1.74 5.54 -7.28
CA LYS A 160 -0.51 5.54 -8.07
C LYS A 160 0.70 4.99 -7.32
N HIS A 161 0.53 4.51 -6.08
CA HIS A 161 1.62 3.99 -5.23
C HIS A 161 2.80 4.97 -5.11
N VAL A 162 2.51 6.27 -5.03
CA VAL A 162 3.54 7.32 -5.03
C VAL A 162 4.51 7.10 -3.87
N GLY A 163 5.81 7.21 -4.14
CA GLY A 163 6.88 6.98 -3.18
C GLY A 163 7.26 5.50 -2.97
N VAL A 164 6.36 4.55 -3.22
CA VAL A 164 6.66 3.11 -3.05
C VAL A 164 7.71 2.66 -4.07
N GLY A 165 7.61 3.14 -5.32
CA GLY A 165 8.59 2.82 -6.36
C GLY A 165 10.02 3.26 -6.03
N ALA A 166 10.18 4.39 -5.31
CA ALA A 166 11.49 4.84 -4.86
C ALA A 166 12.07 3.89 -3.78
N VAL A 167 11.24 3.43 -2.85
CA VAL A 167 11.63 2.44 -1.83
C VAL A 167 12.01 1.11 -2.47
N VAL A 168 11.21 0.62 -3.44
CA VAL A 168 11.53 -0.58 -4.23
C VAL A 168 12.86 -0.41 -4.95
N GLY A 169 13.06 0.69 -5.67
CA GLY A 169 14.29 0.95 -6.42
C GLY A 169 15.53 1.01 -5.52
N ALA A 170 15.41 1.68 -4.37
CA ALA A 170 16.48 1.74 -3.38
C ALA A 170 16.83 0.36 -2.82
N LEU A 171 15.82 -0.43 -2.44
CA LEU A 171 16.02 -1.79 -1.94
C LEU A 171 16.66 -2.71 -2.99
N SER A 172 16.13 -2.72 -4.21
CA SER A 172 16.62 -3.55 -5.31
C SER A 172 18.07 -3.23 -5.66
N ARG A 173 18.42 -1.94 -5.77
CA ARG A 173 19.82 -1.53 -6.00
C ARG A 173 20.72 -2.00 -4.87
N ASN A 174 20.28 -1.85 -3.62
CA ASN A 174 21.12 -2.22 -2.49
C ASN A 174 21.40 -3.73 -2.41
N LEU A 175 20.41 -4.55 -2.73
CA LEU A 175 20.54 -6.01 -2.82
C LEU A 175 21.40 -6.45 -4.01
N ALA A 176 21.27 -5.81 -5.18
CA ALA A 176 22.07 -6.13 -6.35
C ALA A 176 23.58 -5.91 -6.09
N ASP A 177 23.95 -4.78 -5.49
CA ASP A 177 25.36 -4.50 -5.14
C ASP A 177 25.94 -5.55 -4.15
N LEU A 178 25.09 -6.12 -3.28
CA LEU A 178 25.47 -7.21 -2.37
C LEU A 178 25.58 -8.58 -3.08
N GLN A 179 24.94 -8.75 -4.24
CA GLN A 179 25.05 -9.96 -5.06
C GLN A 179 26.30 -9.94 -5.92
N GLU A 180 26.62 -8.81 -6.56
CA GLU A 180 27.84 -8.66 -7.38
C GLU A 180 29.14 -8.80 -6.59
N ARG A 181 29.15 -8.37 -5.32
CA ARG A 181 30.32 -8.46 -4.44
C ARG A 181 30.48 -9.81 -3.76
N GLN A 182 29.50 -10.69 -3.88
CA GLN A 182 29.61 -12.06 -3.42
C GLN A 182 30.35 -12.90 -4.46
N GLY A 183 31.52 -12.44 -4.89
CA GLY A 183 32.45 -13.17 -5.75
C GLY A 183 32.31 -14.65 -5.43
N SER A 184 31.75 -15.37 -6.40
CA SER A 184 31.30 -16.73 -6.24
C SER A 184 32.43 -17.56 -5.64
N TYR A 185 32.35 -17.88 -4.34
CA TYR A 185 33.14 -18.97 -3.77
C TYR A 185 32.56 -20.33 -4.20
N LEU A 186 31.43 -20.34 -4.90
CA LEU A 186 31.00 -21.49 -5.67
C LEU A 186 31.86 -21.54 -6.93
N SER A 187 32.83 -22.44 -6.91
CA SER A 187 33.45 -22.92 -8.13
C SER A 187 32.36 -23.39 -9.09
N ILE A 188 32.56 -23.24 -10.39
CA ILE A 188 31.72 -23.91 -11.40
C ILE A 188 31.69 -25.44 -11.22
N TYR A 189 32.63 -25.99 -10.42
CA TYR A 189 32.70 -27.39 -10.02
C TYR A 189 31.89 -27.73 -8.76
N ASP A 190 31.37 -26.74 -8.03
CA ASP A 190 30.56 -26.94 -6.81
C ASP A 190 29.07 -27.13 -7.12
N GLN A 191 28.67 -26.93 -8.38
CA GLN A 191 27.34 -27.31 -8.84
C GLN A 191 27.35 -28.80 -9.14
N PRO A 192 26.44 -29.62 -8.58
CA PRO A 192 26.31 -31.00 -9.00
C PRO A 192 26.03 -30.97 -10.50
N ALA A 193 26.92 -31.58 -11.28
CA ALA A 193 26.77 -31.65 -12.73
C ALA A 193 25.35 -32.14 -13.01
N SER A 194 24.51 -31.25 -13.52
CA SER A 194 23.20 -31.61 -14.04
C SER A 194 23.49 -32.60 -15.15
N ALA A 195 23.42 -33.89 -14.81
CA ALA A 195 23.70 -34.94 -15.74
C ALA A 195 22.77 -34.72 -16.93
N LEU A 196 23.36 -34.56 -18.11
CA LEU A 196 22.66 -34.69 -19.37
C LEU A 196 22.08 -36.11 -19.43
N LYS A 197 20.87 -36.29 -18.91
CA LYS A 197 19.91 -37.34 -19.25
C LYS A 197 18.49 -36.85 -19.03
#